data_AF-A0A0C9UPD0-F1
#
_entry.id   AF-A0A0C9UPD0-F1
#
_cell.length_a   1.000
_cell.length_b   1.000
_cell.length_c   1.000
_cell.angle_alpha   90.00
_cell.angle_beta   90.00
_cell.angle_gamma   90.00
#
_symmetry.space_group_name_H-M   'P 1'
#
loop_
_entity.id
_entity.type
_entity.pdbx_description
1 polymer ?
#
loop_
_entity_poly.entity_id
_entity_poly.type
_entity_poly.pdbx_seq_one_letter_code
_entity_poly.pdbx_strand_id
1 'polypeptide(L)'
;MKSGLKWVVVVSYDVACKYNINFMHHITHLDWPLVTARELCQIKNMRVDWLVPKFHLAAHIDSFADRYLLNWTKNVGRTCGENVESNWSSLNGLATSVHEMGFGNRRDAITDAVLHHNW
;
A
#
# COMPACT_ATOMS: atom_id res chain seq x y z
N MET A 1 24.89 -6.19 25.69
CA MET A 1 24.54 -6.38 24.26
C MET A 1 23.77 -5.15 23.82
N LYS A 2 24.37 -4.23 23.04
CA LYS A 2 23.74 -2.94 22.71
C LYS A 2 22.50 -3.19 21.88
N SER A 3 21.34 -3.03 22.50
CA SER A 3 20.01 -2.98 21.87
C SER A 3 19.93 -1.75 20.97
N GLY A 4 20.55 -1.79 19.79
CA GLY A 4 20.40 -0.76 18.77
C GLY A 4 18.99 -0.82 18.18
N LEU A 5 18.43 0.34 17.80
CA LEU A 5 17.15 0.42 17.09
C LEU A 5 17.19 -0.52 15.86
N LYS A 6 16.33 -1.54 15.86
CA LYS A 6 16.03 -2.29 14.64
C LYS A 6 15.12 -1.42 13.78
N TRP A 7 15.60 -1.06 12.59
CA TRP A 7 14.79 -0.39 11.59
C TRP A 7 13.66 -1.33 11.16
N VAL A 8 12.43 -0.89 11.36
CA VAL A 8 11.22 -1.56 10.87
C VAL A 8 10.74 -0.79 9.65
N VAL A 9 10.64 -1.48 8.52
CA VAL A 9 10.06 -0.96 7.29
C VAL A 9 8.77 -1.72 7.04
N VAL A 10 7.70 -0.97 6.76
CA VAL A 10 6.42 -1.54 6.39
C VAL A 10 6.18 -1.27 4.92
N VAL A 11 5.91 -2.33 4.17
CA VAL A 11 5.62 -2.27 2.74
C VAL A 11 4.17 -2.69 2.54
N SER A 12 3.34 -1.77 2.07
CA SER A 12 1.95 -2.04 1.70
C SER A 12 1.83 -2.16 0.19
N TYR A 13 1.32 -3.28 -0.30
CA TYR A 13 1.10 -3.53 -1.73
C TYR A 13 -0.04 -4.51 -1.93
N ASP A 14 -0.83 -4.34 -2.99
CA ASP A 14 -2.07 -5.11 -3.23
C ASP A 14 -1.82 -6.61 -3.23
N VAL A 15 -0.73 -7.06 -3.86
CA VAL A 15 -0.33 -8.47 -3.89
C VAL A 15 0.86 -8.78 -2.99
N ALA A 16 1.08 -7.99 -1.93
CA ALA A 16 2.19 -8.17 -0.99
C ALA A 16 2.27 -9.59 -0.43
N CYS A 17 1.13 -10.26 -0.19
CA CYS A 17 1.09 -11.64 0.31
C CYS A 17 1.75 -12.66 -0.64
N LYS A 18 1.70 -12.44 -1.95
CA LYS A 18 2.35 -13.29 -2.96
C LYS A 18 3.76 -12.80 -3.25
N TYR A 19 3.93 -11.49 -3.33
CA TYR A 19 5.20 -10.87 -3.68
C TYR A 19 6.29 -11.14 -2.63
N ASN A 20 5.94 -11.09 -1.34
CA ASN A 20 6.92 -11.30 -0.26
C ASN A 20 7.61 -12.66 -0.32
N ILE A 21 6.93 -13.69 -0.85
CA ILE A 21 7.42 -15.08 -0.88
C ILE A 21 8.71 -15.15 -1.69
N ASN A 22 8.76 -14.45 -2.82
CA ASN A 22 9.89 -14.45 -3.76
C ASN A 22 10.68 -13.13 -3.72
N PHE A 23 10.41 -12.24 -2.77
CA PHE A 23 11.05 -10.92 -2.72
C PHE A 23 12.58 -11.02 -2.73
N MET A 24 13.15 -11.87 -1.86
CA MET A 24 14.60 -12.04 -1.79
C MET A 24 15.17 -12.58 -3.10
N HIS A 25 14.47 -13.53 -3.74
CA HIS A 25 14.88 -14.08 -5.02
C HIS A 25 14.88 -13.01 -6.12
N HIS A 26 13.88 -12.13 -6.15
CA HIS A 26 13.81 -11.05 -7.13
C HIS A 26 14.93 -10.01 -6.95
N ILE A 27 15.22 -9.57 -5.72
CA ILE A 27 16.23 -8.53 -5.49
C ILE A 27 17.67 -9.06 -5.67
N THR A 28 17.90 -10.36 -5.49
CA THR A 28 19.22 -10.99 -5.67
C THR A 28 19.39 -11.67 -7.03
N HIS A 29 18.52 -11.39 -8.00
CA HIS A 29 18.59 -12.05 -9.30
C HIS A 29 19.91 -11.72 -10.00
N LEU A 30 20.57 -12.74 -10.56
CA LEU A 30 21.91 -12.62 -11.15
C LEU A 30 21.90 -11.79 -12.43
N ASP A 31 20.86 -11.95 -13.25
CA ASP A 31 20.74 -11.26 -14.53
C ASP A 31 20.35 -9.77 -14.39
N TRP A 32 19.77 -9.39 -13.25
CA TRP A 32 19.37 -8.00 -12.95
C TRP A 32 19.53 -7.70 -11.45
N PRO A 33 20.76 -7.43 -10.99
CA PRO A 33 20.99 -7.11 -9.58
C PRO A 33 20.34 -5.76 -9.24
N LEU A 34 19.20 -5.80 -8.54
CA LEU A 34 18.47 -4.61 -8.10
C LEU A 34 19.12 -3.93 -6.89
N VAL A 35 19.99 -4.64 -6.18
CA VAL A 35 20.67 -4.16 -4.98
C VAL A 35 22.13 -4.58 -4.97
N THR A 36 22.98 -3.73 -4.38
CA THR A 36 24.38 -4.03 -4.10
C THR A 36 24.51 -5.01 -2.91
N ALA A 37 25.68 -5.65 -2.77
CA ALA A 37 25.96 -6.54 -1.63
C ALA A 37 25.83 -5.83 -0.27
N ARG A 38 26.15 -4.52 -0.23
CA ARG A 38 26.01 -3.69 0.97
C ARG A 38 24.54 -3.47 1.33
N GLU A 39 23.72 -3.09 0.36
CA GLU A 39 22.28 -2.89 0.53
C GLU A 39 21.58 -4.18 0.91
N LEU A 40 21.96 -5.31 0.30
CA LEU A 40 21.44 -6.63 0.67
C LEU A 40 21.73 -6.96 2.14
N CYS A 41 22.94 -6.65 2.64
CA CYS A 41 23.28 -6.82 4.05
C CYS A 41 22.43 -5.92 4.96
N GLN A 42 22.13 -4.69 4.53
CA GLN A 42 21.25 -3.79 5.27
C GLN A 42 19.81 -4.33 5.33
N ILE A 43 19.24 -4.73 4.19
CA ILE A 43 17.88 -5.29 4.11
C ILE A 43 17.75 -6.53 5.01
N LYS A 44 18.75 -7.42 5.02
CA LYS A 44 18.76 -8.60 5.91
C LYS A 44 18.81 -8.26 7.40
N ASN A 45 19.36 -7.10 7.77
CA ASN A 45 19.44 -6.63 9.14
C ASN A 45 18.20 -5.81 9.56
N MET A 46 17.30 -5.52 8.63
CA MET A 46 16.06 -4.77 8.86
C MET A 46 14.89 -5.73 9.04
N ARG A 47 13.85 -5.29 9.76
CA ARG A 47 12.57 -5.99 9.78
C ARG A 47 11.68 -5.39 8.70
N VAL A 48 11.31 -6.20 7.71
CA VAL A 48 10.36 -5.80 6.65
C VAL A 48 9.02 -6.49 6.92
N ASP A 49 8.00 -5.71 7.25
CA ASP A 49 6.63 -6.20 7.39
C ASP A 49 5.87 -5.93 6.09
N TRP A 50 5.21 -6.97 5.56
CA TRP A 50 4.43 -6.90 4.34
C TRP A 50 2.96 -6.83 4.68
N LEU A 51 2.25 -5.85 4.13
CA LEU A 51 0.82 -5.64 4.38
C LEU A 51 0.06 -5.49 3.08
N VAL A 52 -1.22 -5.84 3.13
CA VAL A 52 -2.14 -5.70 2.00
C VAL A 52 -3.18 -4.64 2.36
N PRO A 53 -3.48 -3.67 1.47
CA PRO A 53 -4.57 -2.72 1.69
C PRO A 53 -5.88 -3.43 2.05
N LYS A 54 -6.63 -2.84 2.98
CA LYS A 54 -7.85 -3.39 3.56
C LYS A 54 -8.90 -3.72 2.51
N PHE A 55 -9.01 -2.93 1.44
CA PHE A 55 -9.95 -3.20 0.36
C PHE A 55 -9.58 -4.49 -0.39
N HIS A 56 -8.31 -4.62 -0.75
CA HIS A 56 -7.80 -5.79 -1.46
C HIS A 56 -7.77 -7.05 -0.58
N LEU A 57 -7.64 -6.91 0.74
CA LEU A 57 -7.51 -8.05 1.65
C LEU A 57 -8.67 -9.05 1.56
N ALA A 58 -9.90 -8.59 1.30
CA ALA A 58 -11.06 -9.47 1.16
C ALA A 58 -10.99 -10.40 -0.07
N ALA A 59 -10.21 -10.04 -1.09
CA ALA A 59 -9.98 -10.88 -2.28
C ALA A 59 -8.86 -11.92 -2.06
N HIS A 60 -8.23 -11.94 -0.89
CA HIS A 60 -7.13 -12.84 -0.56
C HIS A 60 -7.60 -13.99 0.33
N ILE A 61 -6.91 -15.14 0.27
CA ILE A 61 -7.30 -16.37 0.98
C ILE A 61 -7.37 -16.12 2.50
N ASP A 62 -8.53 -16.42 3.10
CA ASP A 62 -8.89 -16.11 4.49
C ASP A 62 -7.84 -16.55 5.53
N SER A 63 -7.16 -17.68 5.31
CA SER A 63 -6.18 -18.22 6.28
C SER A 63 -4.92 -17.37 6.46
N PHE A 64 -4.71 -16.35 5.61
CA PHE A 64 -3.55 -15.46 5.67
C PHE A 64 -3.91 -13.99 5.85
N ALA A 65 -5.19 -13.61 5.70
CA ALA A 65 -5.63 -12.22 5.74
C ALA A 65 -5.16 -11.51 7.03
N ASP A 66 -5.23 -12.21 8.17
CA ASP A 66 -4.84 -11.68 9.46
C ASP A 66 -3.38 -11.24 9.56
N ARG A 67 -2.48 -11.94 8.85
CA ARG A 67 -1.04 -11.63 8.88
C ARG A 67 -0.68 -10.38 8.09
N TYR A 68 -1.50 -10.03 7.11
CA TYR A 68 -1.27 -8.89 6.22
C TYR A 68 -2.15 -7.68 6.57
N LEU A 69 -2.98 -7.79 7.62
CA LEU A 69 -3.90 -6.75 8.02
C LEU A 69 -3.19 -5.61 8.77
N LEU A 70 -3.37 -4.38 8.29
CA LEU A 70 -2.83 -3.18 8.92
C LEU A 70 -3.31 -3.02 10.38
N ASN A 71 -4.58 -3.36 10.67
CA ASN A 71 -5.16 -3.19 12.00
C ASN A 71 -4.51 -4.06 13.09
N TRP A 72 -3.86 -5.16 12.71
CA TRP A 72 -3.17 -6.06 13.65
C TRP A 72 -1.65 -5.89 13.64
N THR A 73 -1.14 -4.95 12.83
CA THR A 73 0.29 -4.67 12.76
C THR A 73 0.66 -3.54 13.73
N LYS A 74 1.68 -3.75 14.55
CA LYS A 74 2.16 -2.74 15.49
C LYS A 74 2.93 -1.64 14.75
N ASN A 75 2.83 -0.41 15.25
CA ASN A 75 3.62 0.75 14.80
C ASN A 75 3.32 1.27 13.38
N VAL A 76 2.19 0.91 12.77
CA VAL A 76 1.76 1.43 11.45
C VAL A 76 0.71 2.54 11.55
N GLY A 77 0.32 2.91 12.78
CA GLY A 77 -0.77 3.86 13.02
C GLY A 77 -2.13 3.35 12.55
N ARG A 78 -3.18 4.14 12.78
CA ARG A 78 -4.48 3.92 12.15
C ARG A 78 -4.50 4.68 10.83
N THR A 79 -4.51 3.95 9.74
CA THR A 79 -4.70 4.49 8.39
C THR A 79 -5.94 3.89 7.75
N CYS A 80 -6.54 4.61 6.78
CA CYS A 80 -7.64 4.10 5.97
C CYS A 80 -7.21 2.77 5.35
N GLY A 81 -6.07 2.77 4.66
CA GLY A 81 -5.48 1.58 4.05
C GLY A 81 -6.36 0.95 2.98
N GLU A 82 -7.33 1.69 2.42
CA GLU A 82 -8.20 1.22 1.35
C GLU A 82 -7.41 1.13 0.04
N ASN A 83 -6.66 2.20 -0.29
CA ASN A 83 -5.73 2.32 -1.43
C ASN A 83 -4.36 2.86 -0.98
N VAL A 84 -3.34 2.74 -1.85
CA VAL A 84 -1.99 3.32 -1.64
C VAL A 84 -2.03 4.85 -1.67
N GLU A 85 -2.89 5.43 -2.51
CA GLU A 85 -3.17 6.86 -2.58
C GLU A 85 -4.68 7.09 -2.50
N SER A 86 -5.10 8.15 -1.81
CA SER A 86 -6.48 8.60 -1.86
C SER A 86 -6.65 9.59 -3.01
N ASN A 87 -7.76 9.48 -3.76
CA ASN A 87 -8.07 10.26 -4.97
C ASN A 87 -8.33 11.76 -4.68
N TRP A 88 -7.91 12.26 -3.51
CA TRP A 88 -8.26 13.57 -2.99
C TRP A 88 -7.59 14.68 -3.79
N SER A 89 -6.36 14.43 -4.27
CA SER A 89 -5.64 15.38 -5.13
C SER A 89 -6.37 15.61 -6.46
N SER A 90 -6.92 14.56 -7.06
CA SER A 90 -7.65 14.68 -8.31
C SER A 90 -9.04 15.30 -8.13
N LEU A 91 -9.70 15.02 -7.01
CA LEU A 91 -10.98 15.66 -6.66
C LEU A 91 -10.86 17.17 -6.43
N ASN A 92 -9.68 17.68 -6.05
CA ASN A 92 -9.47 19.13 -5.94
C ASN A 92 -9.61 19.85 -7.30
N GLY A 93 -9.21 19.21 -8.40
CA GLY A 93 -9.41 19.76 -9.75
C GLY A 93 -10.88 19.86 -10.15
N LEU A 94 -11.72 19.00 -9.56
CA LEU A 94 -13.16 18.98 -9.78
C LEU A 94 -13.92 20.04 -8.95
N ALA A 95 -13.27 20.62 -7.93
CA ALA A 95 -13.94 21.50 -6.97
C ALA A 95 -14.57 22.74 -7.62
N THR A 96 -13.90 23.32 -8.63
CA THR A 96 -14.42 24.49 -9.36
C THR A 96 -15.49 24.12 -10.38
N SER A 97 -15.38 22.95 -11.03
CA SER A 97 -16.35 22.53 -12.05
C SER A 97 -17.71 22.15 -11.48
N VAL A 98 -17.75 21.62 -10.25
CA VAL A 98 -19.01 21.21 -9.59
C VAL A 98 -19.64 22.29 -8.71
N HIS A 99 -19.03 23.48 -8.63
CA HIS A 99 -19.46 24.54 -7.71
C HIS A 99 -20.87 25.04 -8.01
N GLU A 100 -21.16 25.29 -9.29
CA GLU A 100 -22.45 25.85 -9.76
C GLU A 100 -23.50 24.77 -10.06
N MET A 101 -23.11 23.49 -9.98
CA MET A 101 -24.01 22.38 -10.27
C MET A 101 -25.06 22.22 -9.16
N GLY A 102 -26.30 21.94 -9.57
CA GLY A 102 -27.36 21.54 -8.63
C GLY A 102 -27.04 20.23 -7.91
N PHE A 103 -27.71 19.97 -6.78
CA PHE A 103 -27.39 18.86 -5.87
C PHE A 103 -27.26 17.48 -6.55
N GLY A 104 -28.19 17.13 -7.45
CA GLY A 104 -28.15 15.88 -8.20
C GLY A 104 -26.94 15.81 -9.13
N ASN A 105 -26.84 16.78 -10.05
CA ASN A 105 -25.76 16.84 -11.03
C ASN A 105 -24.37 16.89 -10.39
N ARG A 106 -24.22 17.61 -9.27
CA ARG A 106 -22.98 17.66 -8.50
C ARG A 106 -22.61 16.28 -7.94
N ARG A 107 -23.57 15.54 -7.38
CA ARG A 107 -23.35 14.20 -6.86
C ARG A 107 -22.94 13.24 -7.97
N ASP A 108 -23.61 13.30 -9.11
CA ASP A 108 -23.35 12.42 -10.24
C ASP A 108 -21.96 12.70 -10.84
N ALA A 109 -21.59 13.98 -11.01
CA ALA A 109 -20.26 14.37 -11.51
C ALA A 109 -19.11 13.96 -10.57
N ILE A 110 -19.29 14.12 -9.25
CA ILE A 110 -18.31 13.64 -8.27
C ILE A 110 -18.21 12.12 -8.31
N THR A 111 -19.34 11.42 -8.39
CA THR A 111 -19.37 9.95 -8.43
C THR A 111 -18.67 9.42 -9.68
N ASP A 112 -18.95 10.00 -10.85
CA ASP A 112 -18.30 9.65 -12.11
C ASP A 112 -16.77 9.86 -12.05
N ALA A 113 -16.33 10.99 -11.51
CA ALA A 113 -14.90 11.26 -11.32
C ALA A 113 -14.25 10.25 -10.36
N VAL A 114 -14.90 9.90 -9.24
CA VAL A 114 -14.39 8.88 -8.31
C VAL A 114 -14.32 7.51 -8.98
N LEU A 115 -15.34 7.12 -9.75
CA LEU A 115 -15.34 5.87 -10.52
C LEU A 115 -14.24 5.85 -11.59
N HIS A 116 -13.98 6.98 -12.24
CA HIS A 116 -12.84 7.15 -13.13
C HIS A 116 -11.48 7.10 -12.39
N HIS A 117 -11.41 7.09 -11.07
CA HIS A 117 -10.14 6.85 -10.37
C HIS A 117 -10.02 5.41 -9.84
N ASN A 118 -11.04 4.57 -10.05
CA ASN A 118 -11.06 3.19 -9.61
C ASN A 118 -10.66 2.18 -10.72
N TRP A 119 -10.30 2.64 -11.92
CA TRP A 119 -9.73 1.82 -12.99
C TRP A 119 -8.20 1.86 -12.95
#